data_AF-A0A809REL1-F1
#
_entry.id   AF-A0A809REL1-F1
#
_cell.length_a   1.000
_cell.length_b   1.000
_cell.length_c   1.000
_cell.angle_alpha   90.00
_cell.angle_beta   90.00
_cell.angle_gamma   90.00
#
_symmetry.space_group_name_H-M   'P 1'
#
loop_
_entity.id
_entity.type
_entity.pdbx_description
1 polymer ?
#
loop_
_entity_poly.entity_id
_entity_poly.type
_entity_poly.pdbx_seq_one_letter_code
_entity_poly.pdbx_strand_id
1 'polypeptide(L)'
;MPQEGLQESAQALVYALEGAGEQREQYWNNRIRPYWQTIWPKSRPLASKAIAELLARLAIAARGEFPAALGTVRDWLQPLEHPHYVVHLLHESGLCSRFPQDVLKLLDSIIVDQPWAPQELRDCLRALVAAWVEGQRDIRYLRLIEYARRHGQE
;
A
#
# COMPACT_ATOMS: atom_id res chain seq x y z
N MET A 1 2.74 16.17 -17.49
CA MET A 1 3.82 15.16 -17.56
C MET A 1 3.33 13.97 -18.37
N PRO A 2 4.14 13.43 -19.29
CA PRO A 2 3.88 12.12 -19.90
C PRO A 2 3.81 11.03 -18.82
N GLN A 3 3.14 9.92 -19.10
CA GLN A 3 2.94 8.82 -18.14
C GLN A 3 4.26 8.18 -17.68
N GLU A 4 5.25 8.06 -18.57
CA GLU A 4 6.59 7.55 -18.24
C GLU A 4 7.29 8.45 -17.21
N GLY A 5 7.31 9.77 -17.42
CA GLY A 5 7.91 10.71 -16.46
C GLY A 5 7.21 10.73 -15.10
N LEU A 6 5.91 10.38 -15.05
CA LEU A 6 5.18 10.24 -13.79
C LEU A 6 5.61 8.98 -13.03
N GLN A 7 5.80 7.88 -13.74
CA GLN A 7 6.30 6.63 -13.15
C GLN A 7 7.73 6.79 -12.63
N GLU A 8 8.62 7.43 -13.40
CA GLU A 8 9.99 7.74 -12.96
C GLU A 8 9.98 8.63 -11.71
N SER A 9 9.10 9.62 -11.66
CA SER A 9 8.94 10.48 -10.49
C SER A 9 8.48 9.69 -9.26
N ALA A 10 7.47 8.82 -9.39
CA ALA A 10 7.06 7.93 -8.29
C ALA A 10 8.21 7.02 -7.83
N GLN A 11 8.95 6.45 -8.78
CA GLN A 11 10.08 5.57 -8.48
C GLN A 11 11.18 6.30 -7.69
N ALA A 12 11.50 7.54 -8.09
CA ALA A 12 12.46 8.37 -7.38
C ALA A 12 12.00 8.71 -5.95
N LEU A 13 10.71 9.00 -5.75
CA LEU A 13 10.15 9.26 -4.41
C LEU A 13 10.25 8.02 -3.51
N VAL A 14 9.96 6.83 -4.05
CA VAL A 14 10.08 5.56 -3.32
C VAL A 14 11.52 5.33 -2.89
N TYR A 15 12.48 5.42 -3.82
CA TYR A 15 13.90 5.21 -3.51
C TYR A 15 14.44 6.26 -2.52
N ALA A 16 14.04 7.51 -2.66
CA ALA A 16 14.42 8.56 -1.72
C ALA A 16 13.92 8.27 -0.30
N LEU A 17 12.68 7.78 -0.17
CA LEU A 17 12.10 7.45 1.13
C LEU A 17 12.72 6.17 1.71
N GLU A 18 12.86 5.11 0.91
CA GLU A 18 13.49 3.85 1.33
C GLU A 18 14.94 4.09 1.79
N GLY A 19 15.68 4.97 1.09
CA GLY A 19 17.05 5.37 1.42
C GLY A 19 17.20 6.34 2.60
N ALA A 20 16.12 6.94 3.09
CA ALA A 20 16.17 7.92 4.20
C ALA A 20 16.39 7.30 5.59
N GLY A 21 16.43 5.97 5.70
CA GLY A 21 16.68 5.25 6.96
C GLY A 21 15.72 5.68 8.08
N GLU A 22 16.27 6.12 9.21
CA GLU A 22 15.49 6.57 10.37
C GLU A 22 14.77 7.91 10.17
N GLN A 23 15.12 8.67 9.11
CA GLN A 23 14.48 9.95 8.82
C GLN A 23 13.27 9.83 7.89
N ARG A 24 12.79 8.62 7.59
CA ARG A 24 11.65 8.36 6.70
C ARG A 24 10.43 9.23 7.00
N GLU A 25 10.01 9.29 8.25
CA GLU A 25 8.82 10.05 8.66
C GLU A 25 9.01 11.57 8.48
N GLN A 26 10.19 12.08 8.82
CA GLN A 26 10.54 13.49 8.60
C GLN A 26 10.65 13.82 7.11
N TYR A 27 11.23 12.90 6.33
CA TYR A 27 11.38 13.07 4.88
C TYR A 27 10.02 13.07 4.18
N TRP A 28 9.10 12.19 4.59
CA TRP A 28 7.71 12.21 4.13
C TRP A 28 7.07 13.59 4.35
N ASN A 29 7.12 14.09 5.59
CA ASN A 29 6.49 15.36 5.96
C ASN A 29 7.12 16.58 5.29
N ASN A 30 8.45 16.60 5.16
CA ASN A 30 9.17 17.80 4.71
C ASN A 30 9.42 17.84 3.20
N ARG A 31 9.38 16.69 2.51
CA ARG A 31 9.72 16.59 1.08
C ARG A 31 8.59 16.00 0.24
N ILE A 32 8.12 14.81 0.60
CA ILE A 32 7.22 14.05 -0.28
C ILE A 32 5.80 14.61 -0.23
N ARG A 33 5.27 14.89 0.96
CA ARG A 33 3.93 15.47 1.11
C ARG A 33 3.82 16.85 0.45
N PRO A 34 4.76 17.80 0.62
CA PRO A 34 4.73 19.07 -0.12
C PRO A 34 4.82 18.88 -1.64
N TYR A 35 5.71 18.01 -2.11
CA TYR A 35 5.83 17.69 -3.53
C TYR A 35 4.52 17.15 -4.11
N TRP A 36 3.84 16.25 -3.39
CA TRP A 36 2.55 15.72 -3.81
C TRP A 36 1.48 16.82 -3.95
N GLN A 37 1.42 17.73 -2.97
CA GLN A 37 0.42 18.80 -2.97
C GLN A 37 0.65 19.86 -4.06
N THR A 38 1.90 20.08 -4.44
CA THR A 38 2.31 21.20 -5.31
C THR A 38 2.62 20.79 -6.74
N ILE A 39 3.25 19.63 -6.95
CA ILE A 39 3.81 19.20 -8.24
C ILE A 39 3.08 18.00 -8.82
N TRP A 40 2.64 17.05 -7.97
CA TRP A 40 2.03 15.81 -8.48
C TRP A 40 0.72 16.11 -9.24
N PRO A 41 0.49 15.49 -10.42
CA PRO A 41 -0.72 15.72 -11.18
C PRO A 41 -1.96 15.34 -10.37
N LYS A 42 -3.08 16.05 -10.55
CA LYS A 42 -4.35 15.68 -9.91
C LYS A 42 -5.22 14.77 -10.80
N SER A 43 -4.79 14.52 -12.03
CA SER A 43 -5.57 13.83 -13.06
C SER A 43 -5.35 12.30 -13.01
N ARG A 44 -6.40 11.56 -12.64
CA ARG A 44 -6.47 10.08 -12.59
C ARG A 44 -6.32 9.32 -13.93
N PRO A 45 -6.55 9.88 -15.14
CA PRO A 45 -6.39 9.14 -16.40
C PRO A 45 -4.97 8.59 -16.65
N LEU A 46 -3.98 9.07 -15.89
CA LEU A 46 -2.59 8.63 -15.97
C LEU A 46 -2.25 7.50 -14.99
N ALA A 47 -3.22 7.03 -14.19
CA ALA A 47 -3.00 5.98 -13.21
C ALA A 47 -2.79 4.63 -13.91
N SER A 48 -1.56 4.11 -13.83
CA SER A 48 -1.22 2.76 -14.27
C SER A 48 -1.06 1.82 -13.07
N LYS A 49 -1.15 0.50 -13.32
CA LYS A 49 -0.85 -0.52 -12.29
C LYS A 49 0.57 -0.36 -11.73
N ALA A 50 1.55 -0.02 -12.57
CA ALA A 50 2.92 0.23 -12.15
C ALA A 50 3.02 1.43 -11.19
N ILE A 51 2.32 2.54 -11.50
CA ILE A 51 2.25 3.70 -10.60
C ILE A 51 1.55 3.32 -9.29
N ALA A 52 0.45 2.56 -9.34
CA ALA A 52 -0.25 2.11 -8.15
C ALA A 52 0.64 1.26 -7.23
N GLU A 53 1.46 0.37 -7.80
CA GLU A 53 2.42 -0.43 -7.03
C GLU A 53 3.46 0.45 -6.35
N LEU A 54 4.06 1.40 -7.08
CA LEU A 54 5.03 2.34 -6.52
C LEU A 54 4.43 3.18 -5.39
N LEU A 55 3.19 3.64 -5.54
CA LEU A 55 2.52 4.44 -4.52
C LEU A 55 2.12 3.61 -3.29
N ALA A 56 1.74 2.35 -3.47
CA ALA A 56 1.54 1.42 -2.36
C ALA A 56 2.84 1.23 -1.57
N ARG A 57 3.97 1.01 -2.27
CA ARG A 57 5.30 0.92 -1.64
C ARG A 57 5.69 2.21 -0.92
N LEU A 58 5.43 3.36 -1.53
CA LEU A 58 5.69 4.66 -0.93
C LEU A 58 4.95 4.83 0.39
N ALA A 59 3.67 4.46 0.43
CA ALA A 59 2.89 4.51 1.66
C ALA A 59 3.50 3.63 2.75
N ILE A 60 3.86 2.38 2.44
CA ILE A 60 4.49 1.45 3.38
C ILE A 60 5.83 2.00 3.90
N ALA A 61 6.65 2.54 3.00
CA ALA A 61 7.95 3.11 3.35
C ALA A 61 7.86 4.33 4.28
N ALA A 62 6.70 5.00 4.36
CA ALA A 62 6.44 6.12 5.25
C ALA A 62 6.31 5.72 6.75
N ARG A 63 6.28 4.43 7.08
CA ARG A 63 6.28 3.90 8.46
C ARG A 63 5.17 4.53 9.34
N GLY A 64 5.51 5.30 10.38
CA GLY A 64 4.54 5.95 11.27
C GLY A 64 3.59 6.92 10.54
N GLU A 65 4.02 7.44 9.38
CA GLU A 65 3.20 8.30 8.53
C GLU A 65 2.34 7.50 7.52
N PHE A 66 2.30 6.18 7.63
CA PHE A 66 1.54 5.31 6.73
C PHE A 66 0.07 5.74 6.55
N PRO A 67 -0.72 6.06 7.59
CA PRO A 67 -2.11 6.50 7.39
C PRO A 67 -2.22 7.78 6.56
N ALA A 68 -1.34 8.76 6.81
CA ALA A 68 -1.31 10.02 6.07
C ALA A 68 -0.86 9.79 4.62
N ALA A 69 0.13 8.92 4.41
CA ALA A 69 0.63 8.57 3.10
C ALA A 69 -0.41 7.81 2.27
N LEU A 70 -1.06 6.81 2.87
CA LEU A 70 -2.14 6.07 2.22
C LEU A 70 -3.29 7.01 1.84
N GLY A 71 -3.73 7.89 2.74
CA GLY A 71 -4.78 8.87 2.44
C GLY A 71 -4.42 9.80 1.27
N THR A 72 -3.13 10.10 1.11
CA THR A 72 -2.61 10.96 0.03
C THR A 72 -2.63 10.24 -1.33
N VAL A 73 -2.25 8.96 -1.36
CA VAL A 73 -2.08 8.21 -2.61
C VAL A 73 -3.29 7.36 -2.98
N ARG A 74 -4.29 7.22 -2.10
CA ARG A 74 -5.44 6.30 -2.26
C ARG A 74 -6.13 6.41 -3.61
N ASP A 75 -6.32 7.62 -4.11
CA ASP A 75 -7.00 7.91 -5.37
C ASP A 75 -6.28 7.41 -6.63
N TRP A 76 -5.01 6.99 -6.46
CA TRP A 76 -4.16 6.43 -7.51
C TRP A 76 -3.99 4.93 -7.39
N LEU A 77 -4.45 4.33 -6.29
CA LEU A 77 -4.41 2.90 -6.10
C LEU A 77 -5.48 2.23 -6.95
N GLN A 78 -5.11 1.09 -7.52
CA GLN A 78 -5.99 0.22 -8.28
C GLN A 78 -5.54 -1.22 -8.08
N PRO A 79 -6.37 -2.22 -8.43
CA PRO A 79 -5.99 -3.62 -8.34
C PRO A 79 -4.68 -3.90 -9.08
N LEU A 80 -3.72 -4.49 -8.36
CA LEU A 80 -2.41 -4.82 -8.91
C LEU A 80 -2.47 -6.13 -9.68
N GLU A 81 -1.53 -6.31 -10.61
CA GLU A 81 -1.37 -7.58 -11.32
C GLU A 81 -0.71 -8.63 -10.42
N HIS A 82 0.32 -8.21 -9.67
CA HIS A 82 1.07 -9.07 -8.77
C HIS A 82 1.23 -8.38 -7.39
N PRO A 83 0.29 -8.60 -6.45
CA PRO A 83 0.34 -7.95 -5.14
C PRO A 83 1.41 -8.51 -4.19
N HIS A 84 2.11 -9.59 -4.57
CA HIS A 84 3.08 -10.33 -3.74
C HIS A 84 4.09 -9.43 -3.06
N TYR A 85 4.76 -8.56 -3.82
CA TYR A 85 5.82 -7.72 -3.27
C TYR A 85 5.30 -6.68 -2.27
N VAL A 86 4.14 -6.08 -2.54
CA VAL A 86 3.51 -5.10 -1.63
C VAL A 86 3.06 -5.79 -0.33
N VAL A 87 2.50 -6.99 -0.43
CA VAL A 87 2.08 -7.76 0.75
C VAL A 87 3.27 -8.24 1.58
N HIS A 88 4.35 -8.68 0.93
CA HIS A 88 5.60 -9.02 1.60
C HIS A 88 6.16 -7.83 2.40
N LEU A 89 6.24 -6.64 1.78
CA LEU A 89 6.67 -5.42 2.48
C LEU A 89 5.75 -5.04 3.64
N LEU A 90 4.43 -5.20 3.50
CA LEU A 90 3.49 -4.98 4.61
C LEU A 90 3.76 -5.93 5.77
N HIS A 91 4.00 -7.20 5.49
CA HIS A 91 4.31 -8.21 6.49
C HIS A 91 5.58 -7.84 7.28
N GLU A 92 6.67 -7.49 6.58
CA GLU A 92 7.94 -7.09 7.23
C GLU A 92 7.85 -5.78 8.00
N SER A 93 6.98 -4.85 7.58
CA SER A 93 6.89 -3.51 8.15
C SER A 93 6.28 -3.45 9.56
N GLY A 94 5.56 -4.49 9.99
CA GLY A 94 4.79 -4.49 11.24
C GLY A 94 3.57 -3.54 11.23
N LEU A 95 3.23 -2.94 10.08
CA LEU A 95 2.10 -2.00 9.96
C LEU A 95 0.75 -2.68 10.18
N CYS A 96 0.64 -3.98 9.92
CA CYS A 96 -0.59 -4.76 10.15
C CYS A 96 -1.10 -4.65 11.59
N SER A 97 -0.19 -4.61 12.57
CA SER A 97 -0.54 -4.48 13.99
C SER A 97 -0.67 -3.02 14.43
N ARG A 98 0.06 -2.10 13.80
CA ARG A 98 0.08 -0.66 14.18
C ARG A 98 -1.10 0.11 13.62
N PHE A 99 -1.47 -0.13 12.36
CA PHE A 99 -2.51 0.58 11.62
C PHE A 99 -3.45 -0.39 10.89
N PRO A 100 -4.11 -1.30 11.62
CA PRO A 100 -4.88 -2.40 11.02
C PRO A 100 -5.97 -1.92 10.06
N GLN A 101 -6.67 -0.83 10.38
CA GLN A 101 -7.74 -0.28 9.53
C GLN A 101 -7.22 0.26 8.20
N ASP A 102 -6.06 0.92 8.21
CA ASP A 102 -5.46 1.51 7.01
C ASP A 102 -4.77 0.43 6.16
N VAL A 103 -4.17 -0.58 6.78
CA VAL A 103 -3.68 -1.77 6.06
C VAL A 103 -4.84 -2.48 5.37
N LEU A 104 -5.99 -2.64 6.03
CA LEU A 104 -7.17 -3.22 5.38
C LEU A 104 -7.60 -2.41 4.15
N LYS A 105 -7.61 -1.07 4.24
CA LYS A 105 -7.93 -0.19 3.11
C LYS A 105 -6.95 -0.36 1.95
N LEU A 106 -5.65 -0.49 2.23
CA LEU A 106 -4.64 -0.70 1.20
C LEU A 106 -4.83 -2.06 0.51
N LEU A 107 -4.93 -3.15 1.29
CA LEU A 107 -5.15 -4.50 0.75
C LEU A 107 -6.44 -4.59 -0.07
N ASP A 108 -7.51 -3.98 0.42
CA ASP A 108 -8.81 -3.90 -0.27
C ASP A 108 -8.73 -3.17 -1.62
N SER A 109 -7.82 -2.19 -1.74
CA SER A 109 -7.65 -1.40 -2.97
C SER A 109 -6.80 -2.10 -4.02
N ILE A 110 -5.87 -2.97 -3.60
CA ILE A 110 -4.89 -3.60 -4.50
C ILE A 110 -5.21 -5.07 -4.81
N ILE A 111 -6.03 -5.74 -3.98
CA ILE A 111 -6.41 -7.16 -4.13
C ILE A 111 -7.91 -7.28 -4.39
N VAL A 112 -8.27 -7.92 -5.51
CA VAL A 112 -9.67 -8.19 -5.88
C VAL A 112 -9.90 -9.68 -6.09
N ASP A 113 -9.32 -10.26 -7.14
CA ASP A 113 -9.46 -11.67 -7.50
C ASP A 113 -8.31 -12.10 -8.44
N GLN A 114 -7.07 -11.73 -8.09
CA GLN A 114 -5.89 -12.14 -8.84
C GLN A 114 -5.66 -13.66 -8.72
N PRO A 115 -5.15 -14.35 -9.75
CA PRO A 115 -5.08 -15.83 -9.78
C PRO A 115 -4.24 -16.49 -8.68
N TRP A 116 -3.33 -15.73 -8.04
CA TRP A 116 -2.45 -16.24 -6.99
C TRP A 116 -2.49 -15.33 -5.79
N ALA A 117 -2.84 -15.89 -4.63
CA ALA A 117 -2.82 -15.15 -3.38
C ALA A 117 -1.37 -15.01 -2.88
N PRO A 118 -0.97 -13.80 -2.41
CA PRO A 118 0.31 -13.63 -1.74
C PRO A 118 0.43 -14.52 -0.51
N GLN A 119 1.59 -15.14 -0.35
CA GLN A 119 1.84 -16.12 0.71
C GLN A 119 1.62 -15.53 2.10
N GLU A 120 2.11 -14.31 2.34
CA GLU A 120 2.03 -13.61 3.63
C GLU A 120 0.68 -12.90 3.85
N LEU A 121 -0.27 -13.01 2.92
CA LEU A 121 -1.57 -12.34 3.05
C LEU A 121 -2.33 -12.86 4.28
N ARG A 122 -2.31 -14.17 4.53
CA ARG A 122 -2.99 -14.77 5.70
C ARG A 122 -2.38 -14.28 7.00
N ASP A 123 -1.06 -14.15 7.07
CA ASP A 123 -0.36 -13.67 8.27
C ASP A 123 -0.62 -12.19 8.50
N CYS A 124 -0.64 -11.37 7.44
CA CYS A 124 -1.05 -9.97 7.52
C CYS A 124 -2.49 -9.82 8.05
N LEU A 125 -3.44 -10.59 7.50
CA LEU A 125 -4.84 -10.58 7.92
C LEU A 125 -5.00 -11.05 9.38
N ARG A 126 -4.21 -12.03 9.82
CA ARG A 126 -4.21 -12.50 11.20
C ARG A 126 -3.68 -11.44 12.17
N ALA A 127 -2.54 -10.83 11.86
CA ALA A 127 -1.97 -9.75 12.66
C ALA A 127 -2.93 -8.55 12.79
N LEU A 128 -3.62 -8.23 11.70
CA LEU A 128 -4.61 -7.16 11.64
C LEU A 128 -5.75 -7.38 12.63
N VAL A 129 -6.41 -8.55 12.61
CA VAL A 129 -7.54 -8.83 13.51
C VAL A 129 -7.12 -9.10 14.95
N ALA A 130 -5.85 -9.49 15.18
CA ALA A 130 -5.29 -9.56 16.52
C ALA A 130 -5.16 -8.15 17.15
N ALA A 131 -4.83 -7.14 16.35
CA ALA A 131 -4.74 -5.74 16.80
C ALA A 131 -6.09 -4.99 16.76
N TRP A 132 -7.03 -5.42 15.92
CA TRP A 132 -8.36 -4.82 15.75
C TRP A 132 -9.43 -5.90 15.62
N VAL A 133 -9.96 -6.33 16.77
CA VAL A 133 -10.88 -7.47 16.88
C VAL A 133 -12.18 -7.24 16.11
N GLU A 134 -12.69 -6.00 16.09
CA GLU A 134 -13.90 -5.64 15.35
C GLU A 134 -13.74 -5.80 13.83
N GLY A 135 -12.50 -5.77 13.33
CA GLY A 135 -12.16 -5.98 11.92
C GLY A 135 -12.57 -7.35 11.39
N GLN A 136 -12.78 -8.36 12.25
CA GLN A 136 -13.27 -9.68 11.85
C GLN A 136 -14.66 -9.64 11.17
N ARG A 137 -15.44 -8.60 11.46
CA ARG A 137 -16.78 -8.39 10.86
C ARG A 137 -16.75 -7.45 9.66
N ASP A 138 -15.60 -6.90 9.32
CA ASP A 138 -15.48 -5.99 8.17
C ASP A 138 -15.64 -6.77 6.87
N ILE A 139 -16.51 -6.30 5.98
CA ILE A 139 -16.82 -6.99 4.72
C ILE A 139 -15.58 -7.12 3.81
N ARG A 140 -14.64 -6.16 3.89
CA ARG A 140 -13.38 -6.19 3.14
C ARG A 140 -12.45 -7.28 3.67
N TYR A 141 -12.40 -7.44 5.00
CA TYR A 141 -11.65 -8.52 5.63
C TYR A 141 -12.20 -9.89 5.21
N LEU A 142 -13.52 -10.06 5.28
CA LEU A 142 -14.20 -11.30 4.89
C LEU A 142 -13.97 -11.64 3.40
N ARG A 143 -13.94 -10.63 2.52
CA ARG A 143 -13.58 -10.84 1.11
C ARG A 143 -12.13 -11.30 0.96
N LEU A 144 -11.19 -10.65 1.62
CA LEU A 144 -9.76 -10.95 1.50
C LEU A 144 -9.38 -12.32 2.09
N ILE A 145 -10.03 -12.74 3.18
CA ILE A 145 -9.79 -14.07 3.74
C ILE A 145 -10.33 -15.17 2.81
N GLU A 146 -11.49 -14.96 2.20
CA GLU A 146 -12.05 -15.90 1.22
C GLU A 146 -11.19 -15.96 -0.05
N TYR A 147 -10.70 -14.82 -0.52
CA TYR A 147 -9.71 -14.73 -1.59
C TYR A 147 -8.44 -15.55 -1.25
N ALA A 148 -7.87 -15.34 -0.07
CA ALA A 148 -6.69 -16.07 0.39
C ALA A 148 -6.94 -17.57 0.59
N ARG A 149 -8.18 -17.99 0.82
CA ARG A 149 -8.59 -19.39 0.91
C ARG A 149 -8.68 -20.04 -0.47
N ARG A 150 -9.26 -19.34 -1.46
CA ARG A 150 -9.45 -19.85 -2.83
C ARG A 150 -8.15 -19.98 -3.62
N HIS A 151 -7.25 -19.00 -3.45
CA HIS A 151 -6.03 -18.87 -4.27
C HIS A 151 -4.75 -19.07 -3.47
N GLY A 152 -4.83 -19.38 -2.18
CA GLY A 152 -3.68 -19.75 -1.37
C GLY A 152 -3.28 -21.19 -1.63
N GLN A 153 -2.00 -21.42 -1.93
CA GLN A 153 -1.45 -22.77 -1.97
C GLN A 153 -1.34 -23.30 -0.52
N GLU A 154 -1.73 -24.56 -0.32
CA GLU A 154 -1.59 -25.28 0.97
C GLU A 154 -0.12 -25.53 1.34
#